data_AF-A0A1F8EC00-F1
#
_entry.id   AF-A0A1F8EC00-F1
#
_cell.length_a   1.000
_cell.length_b   1.000
_cell.length_c   1.000
_cell.angle_alpha   90.00
_cell.angle_beta   90.00
_cell.angle_gamma   90.00
#
_symmetry.space_group_name_H-M   'P 1'
#
loop_
_entity.id
_entity.type
_entity.pdbx_description
1 polymer ?
#
loop_
_entity_poly.entity_id
_entity_poly.type
_entity_poly.pdbx_seq_one_letter_code
_entity_poly.pdbx_strand_id
1 'polypeptide(L)'
;MEHFVNSGWIIIIKDFKKSEKRSDRLTLGEIDQEDEIIYLDKKRGTPKVLIHELCHFGLGTVLEKMSENLPWKDLKKTKGRCRADKEFKWREDRTLEFEEYFYFSLNKKQIRILWDFIDEARKRYKEEEG
;
A
#
# COMPACT_ATOMS: atom_id res chain seq x y z
N MET A 1 31.70 15.65 2.44
CA MET A 1 30.52 15.80 1.57
C MET A 1 29.48 14.86 2.16
N GLU A 2 28.59 15.39 3.00
CA GLU A 2 27.49 14.59 3.56
C GLU A 2 26.55 14.26 2.41
N HIS A 3 26.64 13.04 1.90
CA HIS A 3 25.59 12.50 1.06
C HIS A 3 24.36 12.40 1.94
N PHE A 4 23.41 13.33 1.77
CA PHE A 4 22.02 13.05 2.09
C PHE A 4 21.64 11.83 1.27
N VAL A 5 21.74 10.64 1.86
CA VAL A 5 21.18 9.42 1.29
C VAL A 5 19.68 9.66 1.29
N ASN A 6 19.12 9.94 0.11
CA ASN A 6 17.70 10.06 -0.14
C ASN A 6 17.06 8.65 -0.06
N SER A 7 17.21 7.95 1.08
CA SER A 7 16.55 6.66 1.36
C SER A 7 15.11 6.92 1.82
N GLY A 8 14.36 7.62 0.97
CA GLY A 8 12.95 7.88 1.17
C GLY A 8 12.14 7.08 0.17
N TRP A 9 11.08 6.43 0.65
CA TRP A 9 10.11 5.73 -0.18
C TRP A 9 9.73 6.55 -1.42
N ILE A 10 9.85 5.93 -2.59
CA ILE A 10 9.57 6.60 -3.87
C ILE A 10 8.15 6.28 -4.30
N ILE A 11 7.34 7.30 -4.54
CA ILE A 11 6.02 7.13 -5.16
C ILE A 11 6.16 7.16 -6.67
N ILE A 12 5.82 6.05 -7.34
CA ILE A 12 5.81 5.91 -8.80
C ILE A 12 4.37 5.78 -9.29
N ILE A 13 4.05 6.47 -10.39
CA ILE A 13 2.74 6.35 -11.02
C ILE A 13 2.77 5.25 -12.09
N LYS A 14 1.80 4.33 -12.04
CA LYS A 14 1.71 3.17 -12.93
C LYS A 14 0.31 3.09 -13.58
N ASP A 15 0.26 2.74 -14.86
CA ASP A 15 -1.00 2.47 -15.56
C ASP A 15 -1.39 0.99 -15.43
N PHE A 16 -1.92 0.61 -14.27
CA PHE A 16 -2.31 -0.77 -14.00
C PHE A 16 -3.30 -1.32 -15.03
N LYS A 17 -4.16 -0.48 -15.62
CA LYS A 17 -5.11 -0.90 -16.67
C LYS A 17 -4.42 -1.46 -17.92
N LYS A 18 -3.19 -1.03 -18.20
CA LYS A 18 -2.37 -1.54 -19.31
C LYS A 18 -1.50 -2.74 -18.93
N SER A 19 -1.59 -3.24 -17.70
CA SER A 19 -0.84 -4.43 -17.28
C SER A 19 -1.19 -5.63 -18.17
N GLU A 20 -0.16 -6.38 -18.56
CA GLU A 20 -0.29 -7.64 -19.30
C GLU A 20 -1.08 -8.66 -18.47
N LYS A 21 -0.81 -8.70 -17.16
CA LYS A 21 -1.52 -9.56 -16.21
C LYS A 21 -2.90 -8.98 -15.93
N ARG A 22 -3.94 -9.75 -16.29
CA ARG A 22 -5.34 -9.35 -16.09
C ARG A 22 -5.70 -9.09 -14.62
N SER A 23 -5.09 -9.83 -13.69
CA SER A 23 -5.27 -9.66 -12.25
C SER A 23 -4.94 -8.25 -11.78
N ASP A 24 -3.91 -7.65 -12.37
CA ASP A 24 -3.32 -6.42 -11.87
C ASP A 24 -4.07 -5.18 -12.40
N ARG A 25 -4.95 -5.35 -13.38
CA ARG A 25 -5.70 -4.24 -13.99
C ARG A 25 -6.66 -3.55 -13.03
N LEU A 26 -7.04 -4.24 -11.95
CA LEU A 26 -7.90 -3.69 -10.92
C LEU A 26 -7.11 -3.06 -9.76
N THR A 27 -5.81 -3.33 -9.67
CA THR A 27 -4.91 -2.81 -8.64
C THR A 27 -4.94 -1.28 -8.60
N LEU A 28 -4.94 -0.74 -7.37
CA LEU A 28 -4.94 0.70 -7.10
C LEU A 28 -3.59 1.18 -6.57
N GLY A 29 -2.90 0.33 -5.83
CA GLY A 29 -1.56 0.52 -5.32
C GLY A 29 -0.84 -0.82 -5.20
N GLU A 30 0.49 -0.77 -5.18
CA GLU A 30 1.37 -1.91 -5.00
C GLU A 30 2.64 -1.40 -4.32
N ILE A 31 3.18 -2.16 -3.38
CA ILE A 31 4.41 -1.82 -2.68
C ILE A 31 5.52 -2.80 -3.05
N ASP A 32 6.68 -2.25 -3.42
CA ASP A 32 7.94 -2.98 -3.52
C ASP A 32 8.78 -2.66 -2.28
N GLN A 33 8.94 -3.65 -1.41
CA GLN A 33 9.65 -3.48 -0.15
C GLN A 33 11.17 -3.55 -0.31
N GLU A 34 11.67 -4.19 -1.37
CA GLU A 34 13.11 -4.32 -1.61
C GLU A 34 13.69 -3.01 -2.14
N ASP A 35 12.97 -2.39 -3.08
CA ASP A 35 13.35 -1.13 -3.71
C ASP A 35 12.75 0.12 -3.03
N GLU A 36 11.95 -0.07 -1.96
CA GLU A 36 11.22 0.98 -1.26
C GLU A 36 10.34 1.85 -2.19
N ILE A 37 9.61 1.20 -3.10
CA ILE A 37 8.74 1.85 -4.09
C ILE A 37 7.27 1.66 -3.73
N ILE A 38 6.49 2.73 -3.83
CA ILE A 38 5.02 2.68 -3.79
C ILE A 38 4.50 3.03 -5.18
N TYR A 39 3.96 2.03 -5.87
CA TYR A 39 3.25 2.24 -7.11
C TYR A 39 1.81 2.66 -6.84
N LEU A 40 1.33 3.71 -7.50
CA LEU A 40 -0.07 4.14 -7.45
C LEU A 40 -0.67 4.20 -8.85
N ASP A 41 -1.94 3.79 -8.97
CA ASP A 41 -2.66 3.89 -10.23
C ASP A 41 -2.77 5.35 -10.70
N LYS A 42 -2.42 5.57 -11.98
CA LYS A 42 -2.37 6.92 -12.55
C LYS A 42 -3.63 7.75 -12.37
N LYS A 43 -4.81 7.14 -12.38
CA LYS A 43 -6.11 7.83 -12.30
C LYS A 43 -6.80 7.63 -10.96
N ARG A 44 -6.50 6.54 -10.25
CA ARG A 44 -7.24 6.09 -9.06
C ARG A 44 -6.39 6.07 -7.79
N GLY A 45 -5.10 6.40 -7.89
CA GLY A 45 -4.26 6.67 -6.73
C GLY A 45 -4.81 7.83 -5.90
N THR A 46 -5.08 7.59 -4.63
CA THR A 46 -5.59 8.58 -3.68
C THR A 46 -4.78 8.51 -2.39
N PRO A 47 -4.85 9.52 -1.50
CA PRO A 47 -4.22 9.45 -0.19
C PRO A 47 -4.59 8.19 0.61
N LYS A 48 -5.83 7.72 0.47
CA LYS A 48 -6.29 6.49 1.13
C LYS A 48 -5.54 5.26 0.60
N VAL A 49 -5.36 5.17 -0.72
CA VAL A 49 -4.56 4.08 -1.34
C VAL A 49 -3.09 4.19 -0.94
N LEU A 50 -2.51 5.38 -0.93
CA LEU A 50 -1.13 5.59 -0.45
C LEU A 50 -0.95 5.12 1.00
N ILE A 51 -1.89 5.47 1.87
CA ILE A 51 -1.88 5.02 3.27
C ILE A 51 -2.02 3.51 3.36
N HIS A 52 -2.87 2.89 2.54
CA HIS A 52 -3.01 1.44 2.49
C HIS A 52 -1.66 0.75 2.24
N GLU A 53 -0.93 1.17 1.22
CA GLU A 53 0.40 0.62 0.91
C GLU A 53 1.40 0.89 2.03
N LEU A 54 1.41 2.10 2.61
CA LEU A 54 2.25 2.41 3.76
C LEU A 54 1.93 1.54 4.99
N CYS A 55 0.67 1.15 5.18
CA CYS A 55 0.27 0.25 6.26
C CYS A 55 0.78 -1.17 6.02
N HIS A 56 0.81 -1.67 4.78
CA HIS A 56 1.43 -2.95 4.46
C HIS A 56 2.91 -3.00 4.84
N PHE A 57 3.63 -1.90 4.62
CA PHE A 57 5.00 -1.77 5.11
C PHE A 57 5.07 -1.68 6.64
N GLY A 58 4.39 -0.70 7.24
CA GLY A 58 4.53 -0.39 8.66
C GLY A 58 4.01 -1.48 9.59
N LEU A 59 3.02 -2.26 9.14
CA LEU A 59 2.38 -3.32 9.94
C LEU A 59 2.81 -4.73 9.52
N GLY A 60 3.42 -4.90 8.34
CA GLY A 60 3.67 -6.21 7.73
C GLY A 60 4.34 -7.20 8.68
N THR A 61 5.49 -6.83 9.25
CA THR A 61 6.26 -7.69 10.17
C THR A 61 5.49 -8.01 11.46
N VAL A 62 4.73 -7.04 12.00
CA VAL A 62 3.99 -7.24 13.25
C VAL A 62 2.81 -8.18 13.00
N LEU A 63 2.03 -7.92 11.94
CA LEU A 63 0.85 -8.71 11.59
C LEU A 63 1.23 -10.12 11.13
N GLU A 64 2.38 -10.29 10.47
CA GLU A 64 2.93 -11.61 10.14
C GLU A 64 3.15 -12.45 11.39
N LYS A 65 3.96 -11.96 12.34
CA LYS A 65 4.23 -12.65 13.61
C LYS A 65 2.96 -12.94 14.40
N MET A 66 2.00 -12.01 14.41
CA MET A 66 0.71 -12.24 15.08
C MET A 66 -0.06 -13.37 14.40
N SER A 67 -0.15 -13.36 13.07
CA SER A 67 -0.91 -14.34 12.30
C SER A 67 -0.37 -15.76 12.44
N GLU A 68 0.95 -15.94 12.45
CA GLU A 68 1.61 -17.25 12.65
C GLU A 68 1.27 -17.88 14.00
N ASN A 69 1.17 -17.05 15.03
CA ASN A 69 0.88 -17.48 16.40
C ASN A 69 -0.62 -17.70 16.68
N LEU A 70 -1.51 -17.41 15.72
CA LEU A 70 -2.95 -17.59 15.93
C LEU A 70 -3.34 -19.08 15.97
N PRO A 71 -4.16 -19.48 16.96
CA PRO A 71 -4.79 -20.78 16.96
C PRO A 71 -5.61 -21.01 15.69
N TRP A 72 -5.55 -22.21 15.14
CA TRP A 72 -6.26 -22.55 13.91
C TRP A 72 -7.78 -22.34 13.99
N LYS A 73 -8.39 -22.50 15.17
CA LYS A 73 -9.81 -22.23 15.43
C LYS A 73 -10.21 -20.78 15.12
N ASP A 74 -9.29 -19.83 15.31
CA ASP A 74 -9.55 -18.41 15.12
C ASP A 74 -9.29 -18.02 13.66
N LEU A 75 -8.21 -18.53 13.05
CA LEU A 75 -7.95 -18.36 11.61
C LEU A 75 -9.04 -18.96 10.72
N LYS A 76 -9.69 -20.05 11.14
CA LYS A 76 -10.80 -20.68 10.40
C LYS A 76 -11.96 -19.73 10.10
N LYS A 77 -12.15 -18.68 10.91
CA LYS A 77 -13.18 -17.65 10.73
C LYS A 77 -12.89 -16.73 9.53
N THR A 78 -11.63 -16.65 9.11
CA THR A 78 -11.17 -15.85 7.97
C THR A 78 -11.42 -16.57 6.64
N LYS A 79 -11.72 -15.81 5.58
CA LYS A 79 -11.83 -16.35 4.21
C LYS A 79 -10.48 -16.89 3.71
N GLY A 80 -10.50 -17.95 2.91
CA GLY A 80 -9.30 -18.61 2.38
C GLY A 80 -9.42 -20.14 2.41
N ARG A 81 -8.69 -20.84 1.53
CA ARG A 81 -8.76 -22.31 1.38
C ARG A 81 -7.72 -23.01 2.25
N CYS A 82 -6.50 -22.51 2.24
CA CYS A 82 -5.41 -23.04 3.06
C CYS A 82 -5.08 -22.10 4.23
N ARG A 83 -4.12 -22.51 5.09
CA ARG A 83 -3.68 -21.70 6.22
C ARG A 83 -3.06 -20.38 5.74
N ALA A 84 -2.18 -20.44 4.75
CA ALA A 84 -1.52 -19.26 4.19
C ALA A 84 -2.54 -18.22 3.64
N ASP A 85 -3.56 -18.66 2.88
CA ASP A 85 -4.61 -17.76 2.39
C ASP A 85 -5.34 -17.04 3.54
N LYS A 86 -5.61 -17.78 4.62
CA LYS A 86 -6.35 -17.26 5.78
C LYS A 86 -5.49 -16.31 6.61
N GLU A 87 -4.20 -16.59 6.77
CA GLU A 87 -3.24 -15.67 7.40
C GLU A 87 -3.12 -14.40 6.58
N PHE A 88 -2.92 -14.51 5.26
CA PHE A 88 -2.88 -13.36 4.36
C PHE A 88 -4.15 -12.51 4.49
N LYS A 89 -5.33 -13.13 4.40
CA LYS A 89 -6.59 -12.40 4.50
C LYS A 89 -6.80 -11.80 5.89
N TRP A 90 -6.36 -12.46 6.94
CA TRP A 90 -6.45 -11.93 8.30
C TRP A 90 -5.59 -10.68 8.45
N ARG A 91 -4.37 -10.69 7.91
CA ARG A 91 -3.47 -9.52 7.89
C ARG A 91 -4.09 -8.38 7.11
N GLU A 92 -4.61 -8.65 5.91
CA GLU A 92 -5.33 -7.67 5.08
C GLU A 92 -6.50 -7.03 5.84
N ASP A 93 -7.33 -7.82 6.53
CA ASP A 93 -8.47 -7.30 7.28
C ASP A 93 -8.04 -6.42 8.47
N ARG A 94 -6.88 -6.69 9.09
CA ARG A 94 -6.31 -5.84 10.15
C ARG A 94 -5.65 -4.59 9.58
N THR A 95 -4.98 -4.68 8.43
CA THR A 95 -4.45 -3.52 7.70
C THR A 95 -5.57 -2.54 7.35
N LEU A 96 -6.69 -3.04 6.82
CA LEU A 96 -7.86 -2.21 6.46
C LEU A 96 -8.50 -1.53 7.68
N GLU A 97 -8.59 -2.24 8.81
CA GLU A 97 -9.08 -1.68 10.07
C GLU A 97 -8.19 -0.54 10.55
N PHE A 98 -6.87 -0.74 10.56
CA PHE A 98 -5.92 0.30 10.94
C PHE A 98 -5.95 1.48 9.98
N GLU A 99 -5.97 1.22 8.67
CA GLU A 99 -6.06 2.23 7.62
C GLU A 99 -7.26 3.16 7.85
N GLU A 100 -8.43 2.60 8.18
CA GLU A 100 -9.63 3.36 8.44
C GLU A 100 -9.46 4.32 9.63
N TYR A 101 -8.98 3.82 10.77
CA TYR A 101 -8.71 4.66 11.94
C TYR A 101 -7.65 5.71 11.69
N PHE A 102 -6.54 5.33 11.04
CA PHE A 102 -5.46 6.24 10.73
C PHE A 102 -5.93 7.34 9.79
N TYR A 103 -6.60 6.99 8.69
CA TYR A 103 -7.10 7.97 7.71
C TYR A 103 -8.07 8.97 8.35
N PHE A 104 -9.02 8.49 9.17
CA PHE A 104 -9.97 9.38 9.84
C PHE A 104 -9.35 10.23 10.97
N SER A 105 -8.18 9.85 11.48
CA SER A 105 -7.43 10.69 12.42
C SER A 105 -6.73 11.88 11.75
N LEU A 106 -6.55 11.84 10.42
CA LEU A 106 -5.87 12.90 9.69
C LEU A 106 -6.77 14.14 9.51
N ASN A 107 -6.18 15.30 9.73
CA ASN A 107 -6.84 16.56 9.41
C ASN A 107 -6.72 16.91 7.91
N LYS A 108 -7.51 17.89 7.47
CA LYS A 108 -7.53 18.34 6.06
C LYS A 108 -6.16 18.76 5.53
N LYS A 109 -5.30 19.36 6.37
CA LYS A 109 -3.95 19.79 5.98
C LYS A 109 -3.04 18.58 5.74
N GLN A 110 -3.10 17.56 6.58
CA GLN A 110 -2.34 16.32 6.41
C GLN A 110 -2.78 15.56 5.16
N ILE A 111 -4.10 15.44 4.93
CA ILE A 111 -4.63 14.85 3.70
C ILE A 111 -4.17 15.63 2.46
N ARG A 112 -4.09 16.96 2.55
CA ARG A 112 -3.59 17.78 1.45
C ARG A 112 -2.11 17.54 1.14
N ILE A 113 -1.26 17.38 2.16
CA ILE A 113 0.15 17.04 1.99
C ILE A 113 0.31 15.71 1.23
N LEU A 114 -0.50 14.69 1.56
CA LEU A 114 -0.49 13.42 0.84
C LEU A 114 -0.90 13.58 -0.62
N TRP A 115 -1.88 14.44 -0.90
CA TRP A 115 -2.22 14.79 -2.28
C TRP A 115 -1.05 15.45 -3.01
N ASP A 116 -0.37 16.41 -2.37
CA ASP A 116 0.74 17.13 -2.99
C ASP A 116 1.89 16.15 -3.37
N PHE A 117 2.18 15.13 -2.55
CA PHE A 117 3.14 14.08 -2.90
C PHE A 117 2.71 13.24 -4.12
N ILE A 118 1.43 12.85 -4.18
CA ILE A 118 0.88 12.08 -5.32
C ILE A 118 0.89 12.91 -6.59
N ASP A 119 0.53 14.19 -6.50
CA ASP A 119 0.46 15.09 -7.66
C ASP A 119 1.85 15.40 -8.21
N GLU A 120 2.86 15.53 -7.35
CA GLU A 120 4.27 15.63 -7.78
C GLU A 120 4.74 14.36 -8.51
N ALA A 121 4.38 13.17 -8.00
CA ALA A 121 4.67 11.91 -8.71
C ALA A 121 3.97 11.84 -10.07
N ARG A 122 2.72 12.31 -10.18
CA ARG A 122 1.98 12.38 -11.45
C ARG A 122 2.57 13.36 -12.44
N LYS A 123 3.12 14.48 -11.96
CA LYS A 123 3.76 15.47 -12.82
C LYS A 123 5.00 14.86 -13.49
N ARG A 124 5.88 14.24 -12.70
CA ARG A 124 7.07 13.52 -13.21
C ARG A 124 6.71 12.44 -14.24
N TYR A 125 5.71 11.63 -13.94
CA TYR A 125 5.20 10.60 -14.88
C TYR A 125 4.75 11.18 -16.24
N LYS A 126 4.08 12.34 -16.25
CA LYS A 126 3.65 12.97 -17.50
C LYS A 126 4.82 13.54 -18.31
N GLU A 127 5.86 14.01 -17.63
CA GLU A 127 7.08 14.52 -18.27
C GLU A 127 7.87 13.38 -18.93
N GLU A 128 7.81 12.16 -18.38
CA GLU A 128 8.45 10.97 -18.96
C GLU A 128 7.66 10.32 -20.11
N GLU A 129 6.33 10.53 -20.19
CA GLU A 129 5.49 10.04 -21.30
C GLU A 129 5.48 10.96 -22.55
N GLY A 130 6.03 12.18 -22.44
CA GLY A 130 6.05 13.20 -23.50
C GLY A 130 7.38 13.32 -24.22
#